data_AF-A0A2P4EVN6-F1
#
_entry.id   AF-A0A2P4EVN6-F1
#
_cell.length_a   1.000
_cell.length_b   1.000
_cell.length_c   1.000
_cell.angle_alpha   90.00
_cell.angle_beta   90.00
_cell.angle_gamma   90.00
#
_symmetry.space_group_name_H-M   'P 1'
#
loop_
_entity.id
_entity.type
_entity.pdbx_description
1 polymer ?
#
loop_
_entity_poly.entity_id
_entity_poly.type
_entity_poly.pdbx_seq_one_letter_code
_entity_poly.pdbx_strand_id
1 'polypeptide(L)'
;MQPIQFANADTLSLRQLDELNKAPKGTSFRVFRRCEAQLQEGQDFFYLAADEHKALIDSLKASGQIYATTVNLVLLTRSGYERMIALSRADQTSQTPPAAPPSAD
;
A
#
# COMPACT_ATOMS: atom_id res chain seq x y z
N MET A 1 14.50 5.87 0.20
CA MET A 1 13.54 5.27 1.14
C MET A 1 14.01 3.89 1.50
N GLN A 2 14.10 3.55 2.78
CA GLN A 2 14.42 2.17 3.21
C GLN A 2 13.12 1.41 3.49
N PRO A 3 12.99 0.16 3.01
CA PRO A 3 11.86 -0.69 3.36
C PRO A 3 11.89 -1.03 4.85
N ILE A 4 10.71 -1.20 5.43
CA ILE A 4 10.52 -1.67 6.79
C ILE A 4 10.59 -3.20 6.75
N GLN A 5 11.61 -3.78 7.35
CA GLN A 5 11.70 -5.24 7.46
C GLN A 5 10.74 -5.72 8.54
N PHE A 6 9.74 -6.50 8.14
CA PHE A 6 8.77 -7.10 9.05
C PHE A 6 8.45 -8.53 8.61
N ALA A 7 8.39 -9.47 9.56
CA ALA A 7 8.13 -10.88 9.30
C ALA A 7 9.03 -11.52 8.20
N ASN A 8 10.32 -11.13 8.16
CA ASN A 8 11.30 -11.54 7.13
C ASN A 8 10.95 -11.09 5.70
N ALA A 9 10.11 -10.07 5.55
CA ALA A 9 9.78 -9.47 4.27
C ALA A 9 10.07 -7.97 4.27
N ASP A 10 10.46 -7.45 3.09
CA ASP A 10 10.53 -6.02 2.86
C ASP A 10 9.11 -5.47 2.67
N THR A 11 8.71 -4.59 3.58
CA THR A 11 7.40 -3.95 3.58
C THR A 11 7.50 -2.44 3.48
N LEU A 12 6.43 -1.81 3.00
CA LEU A 12 6.31 -0.36 2.90
C LEU A 12 5.09 0.13 3.66
N SER A 13 5.24 1.27 4.33
CA SER A 13 4.12 1.94 4.96
C SER A 13 3.24 2.65 3.93
N LEU A 14 1.98 2.92 4.27
CA LEU A 14 1.07 3.70 3.42
C LEU A 14 1.64 5.08 3.04
N ARG A 15 2.39 5.71 3.95
CA ARG A 15 3.07 6.98 3.68
C ARG A 15 4.15 6.82 2.61
N GLN A 16 4.98 5.77 2.74
CA GLN A 16 6.02 5.50 1.76
C GLN A 16 5.41 5.20 0.39
N LEU A 17 4.30 4.47 0.35
CA LEU A 17 3.56 4.24 -0.89
C LEU A 17 2.99 5.53 -1.49
N ASP A 18 2.42 6.43 -0.67
CA ASP A 18 1.93 7.73 -1.15
C ASP A 18 3.07 8.54 -1.79
N GLU A 19 4.23 8.61 -1.13
CA GLU A 19 5.42 9.31 -1.65
C GLU A 19 6.00 8.64 -2.91
N LEU A 20 6.05 7.30 -2.94
CA LEU A 20 6.52 6.52 -4.09
C LEU A 20 5.65 6.75 -5.32
N ASN A 21 4.32 6.75 -5.14
CA ASN A 21 3.36 6.98 -6.20
C ASN A 21 3.18 8.47 -6.53
N LYS A 22 3.87 9.38 -5.82
CA LYS A 22 3.64 10.84 -5.87
C LYS A 22 2.16 11.19 -5.69
N ALA A 23 1.45 10.40 -4.90
CA ALA A 23 0.03 10.50 -4.67
C ALA A 23 -0.24 11.37 -3.44
N PRO A 24 -1.41 12.04 -3.37
CA PRO A 24 -1.78 12.78 -2.17
C PRO A 24 -1.92 11.84 -0.98
N LYS A 25 -1.59 12.35 0.22
CA LYS A 25 -1.68 11.61 1.48
C LYS A 25 -3.04 10.91 1.62
N GLY A 26 -2.99 9.61 1.91
CA GLY A 26 -4.18 8.78 2.10
C GLY A 26 -4.73 8.17 0.81
N THR A 27 -4.09 8.37 -0.34
CA THR A 27 -4.47 7.68 -1.59
C THR A 27 -4.24 6.19 -1.47
N SER A 28 -3.07 5.78 -0.99
CA SER A 28 -2.74 4.37 -0.77
C SER A 28 -3.69 3.73 0.22
N PHE A 29 -4.10 4.45 1.28
CA PHE A 29 -5.09 3.97 2.24
C PHE A 29 -6.48 3.75 1.60
N ARG A 30 -6.91 4.65 0.72
CA ARG A 30 -8.18 4.52 0.00
C ARG A 30 -8.18 3.31 -0.95
N VAL A 31 -7.10 3.12 -1.70
CA VAL A 31 -6.96 1.96 -2.60
C VAL A 31 -6.86 0.68 -1.78
N PHE A 32 -6.11 0.70 -0.68
CA PHE A 32 -6.01 -0.41 0.26
C PHE A 32 -7.39 -0.79 0.78
N ARG A 33 -8.17 0.13 1.35
CA ARG A 33 -9.55 -0.15 1.81
C ARG A 33 -10.46 -0.74 0.75
N ARG A 34 -10.28 -0.38 -0.53
CA ARG A 34 -11.06 -0.96 -1.63
C ARG A 34 -10.62 -2.40 -1.95
N CYS A 35 -9.34 -2.68 -1.82
CA CYS A 35 -8.75 -3.99 -2.10
C CYS A 35 -8.62 -4.87 -0.86
N GLU A 36 -8.84 -4.33 0.34
CA GLU A 36 -8.64 -4.98 1.64
C GLU A 36 -9.38 -6.31 1.71
N ALA A 37 -10.62 -6.35 1.23
CA ALA A 37 -11.43 -7.57 1.15
C ALA A 37 -10.84 -8.66 0.23
N GLN A 38 -9.92 -8.30 -0.66
CA GLN A 38 -9.24 -9.19 -1.61
C GLN A 38 -7.77 -9.45 -1.25
N LEU A 39 -7.24 -8.73 -0.25
CA LEU A 39 -5.87 -8.89 0.23
C LEU A 39 -5.87 -9.78 1.47
N GLN A 40 -4.80 -10.55 1.65
CA GLN A 40 -4.66 -11.43 2.80
C GLN A 40 -3.68 -10.85 3.84
N GLU A 41 -4.18 -10.67 5.06
CA GLU A 41 -3.34 -10.30 6.20
C GLU A 41 -2.33 -11.41 6.51
N GLY A 42 -1.08 -11.03 6.79
CA GLY A 42 0.03 -11.94 7.01
C GLY A 42 0.79 -12.34 5.74
N GLN A 43 0.30 -11.96 4.55
CA GLN A 43 0.90 -12.30 3.27
C GLN A 43 1.05 -11.07 2.36
N ASP A 44 -0.06 -10.40 2.08
CA ASP A 44 -0.11 -9.20 1.23
C ASP A 44 0.12 -7.93 2.05
N PHE A 45 -0.40 -7.91 3.26
CA PHE A 45 -0.21 -6.82 4.21
C PHE A 45 -0.08 -7.35 5.63
N PHE A 46 0.51 -6.54 6.49
CA PHE A 46 0.59 -6.76 7.92
C PHE A 46 -0.06 -5.58 8.62
N TYR A 47 -1.05 -5.89 9.45
CA TYR A 47 -1.66 -4.92 10.34
C TYR A 47 -0.95 -4.97 11.69
N LEU A 48 -0.40 -3.85 12.12
CA LEU A 48 0.28 -3.69 13.39
C LEU A 48 -0.57 -2.75 14.26
N ALA A 49 -1.21 -3.33 15.27
CA ALA A 49 -1.92 -2.58 16.29
C ALA A 49 -0.93 -1.75 17.14
N ALA A 50 -1.28 -0.51 17.45
CA ALA A 50 -0.44 0.34 18.31
C ALA A 50 -0.29 -0.18 19.73
N ASP A 51 -1.25 -0.98 20.20
CA ASP A 51 -1.20 -1.54 21.55
C ASP A 51 -0.09 -2.59 21.67
N GLU A 52 0.00 -3.50 20.70
CA GLU A 52 0.99 -4.58 20.68
C GLU A 52 2.37 -4.13 20.15
N HIS A 53 2.38 -3.27 19.13
CA HIS A 53 3.61 -2.87 18.42
C HIS A 53 4.02 -1.42 18.67
N LYS A 54 3.64 -0.85 19.82
CA LYS A 54 3.88 0.56 20.16
C LYS A 54 5.32 1.00 19.92
N ALA A 55 6.30 0.21 20.37
CA ALA A 55 7.73 0.55 20.27
C ALA A 55 8.21 0.66 18.82
N LEU A 56 7.75 -0.23 17.94
CA LEU A 56 8.08 -0.21 16.52
C LEU A 56 7.41 0.99 15.84
N ILE A 57 6.14 1.25 16.13
CA ILE A 57 5.42 2.42 15.61
C ILE A 57 6.11 3.73 16.06
N ASP A 58 6.52 3.84 17.32
CA ASP A 58 7.20 5.03 17.82
C ASP A 58 8.55 5.26 17.12
N SER A 59 9.33 4.19 16.91
CA SER A 59 10.57 4.23 16.14
C SER A 59 10.35 4.71 14.71
N LEU A 60 9.29 4.21 14.05
CA LEU A 60 8.93 4.62 12.68
C LEU A 60 8.41 6.05 12.60
N LYS A 61 7.74 6.54 13.66
CA LYS A 61 7.34 7.94 13.79
C LYS A 61 8.57 8.83 13.90
N ALA A 62 9.51 8.46 14.79
CA ALA A 62 10.75 9.19 15.00
C ALA A 62 11.61 9.24 13.73
N SER A 63 11.65 8.14 12.96
CA SER A 63 12.37 8.09 11.67
C SER A 63 11.61 8.77 10.52
N GLY A 64 10.40 9.28 10.76
CA GLY A 64 9.58 9.94 9.75
C GLY A 64 9.05 9.01 8.64
N GLN A 65 9.03 7.69 8.87
CA GLN A 65 8.55 6.72 7.88
C GLN A 65 7.03 6.57 7.88
N ILE A 66 6.37 6.98 8.96
CA ILE A 66 4.91 7.00 9.10
C ILE A 66 4.44 8.38 9.57
N TYR A 67 3.13 8.62 9.63
CA TYR A 67 2.61 9.88 10.17
C TYR A 67 2.58 9.82 11.69
N ALA A 68 2.87 10.96 12.35
CA ALA A 68 2.78 11.05 13.81
C ALA A 68 1.38 10.69 14.35
N THR A 69 0.36 11.01 13.55
CA THR A 69 -1.06 10.71 13.83
C THR A 69 -1.48 9.29 13.49
N THR A 70 -0.57 8.43 13.02
CA THR A 70 -0.88 7.02 12.74
C THR A 70 -1.07 6.29 14.08
N VAL A 71 -2.28 5.78 14.30
CA VAL A 71 -2.60 4.92 15.44
C VAL A 71 -2.23 3.48 15.08
N ASN A 72 -2.89 2.91 14.08
CA ASN A 72 -2.58 1.56 13.59
C ASN A 72 -1.74 1.64 12.33
N LEU A 73 -0.70 0.82 12.26
CA LEU A 73 0.21 0.79 11.15
C LEU A 73 -0.15 -0.34 10.20
N VAL A 74 -0.33 -0.02 8.92
CA VAL A 74 -0.46 -1.02 7.86
C VAL A 74 0.84 -1.02 7.06
N LEU A 75 1.45 -2.19 6.98
CA LEU A 75 2.63 -2.46 6.17
C LEU A 75 2.20 -3.33 4.99
N LEU A 76 2.58 -2.93 3.78
CA LEU A 76 2.33 -3.73 2.58
C LEU A 76 3.60 -4.41 2.12
N THR A 77 3.49 -5.69 1.80
CA THR A 77 4.57 -6.38 1.09
C THR A 77 4.58 -5.93 -0.37
N ARG A 78 5.70 -6.19 -1.05
CA ARG A 78 5.79 -5.99 -2.50
C ARG A 78 4.64 -6.68 -3.24
N SER A 79 4.33 -7.93 -2.88
CA SER A 79 3.27 -8.71 -3.50
C SER A 79 1.88 -8.10 -3.26
N GLY A 80 1.60 -7.61 -2.05
CA GLY A 80 0.35 -6.92 -1.75
C GLY A 80 0.19 -5.61 -2.52
N TYR A 81 1.27 -4.85 -2.67
CA TYR A 81 1.26 -3.63 -3.50
C TYR A 81 1.02 -3.96 -4.98
N GLU A 82 1.70 -4.97 -5.53
CA GLU A 82 1.47 -5.42 -6.91
C GLU A 82 0.02 -5.88 -7.13
N ARG A 83 -0.57 -6.59 -6.15
CA ARG A 83 -2.00 -6.94 -6.15
C ARG A 83 -2.90 -5.72 -6.11
N MET A 84 -2.65 -4.75 -5.24
CA MET A 84 -3.43 -3.50 -5.20
C MET A 84 -3.44 -2.78 -6.55
N ILE A 85 -2.28 -2.67 -7.19
CA ILE A 85 -2.16 -2.04 -8.51
C ILE A 85 -2.93 -2.87 -9.56
N ALA A 86 -2.78 -4.19 -9.57
CA ALA A 86 -3.50 -5.08 -10.47
C ALA A 86 -5.03 -4.95 -10.31
N LEU A 87 -5.53 -4.94 -9.07
CA LEU A 87 -6.96 -4.78 -8.75
C LEU A 87 -7.47 -3.38 -9.16
N SER A 88 -6.68 -2.33 -8.90
CA SER A 88 -7.04 -0.96 -9.32
C SER A 88 -7.10 -0.79 -10.83
N ARG A 89 -6.28 -1.55 -11.59
CA ARG A 89 -6.32 -1.58 -13.05
C ARG A 89 -7.49 -2.41 -13.57
N ALA A 90 -7.77 -3.57 -12.97
CA ALA A 90 -8.87 -4.44 -13.33
C ALA A 90 -10.24 -3.73 -13.21
N ASP A 91 -10.39 -2.90 -12.19
CA ASP A 91 -11.57 -2.06 -11.99
C ASP A 91 -11.75 -1.03 -13.12
N GLN A 92 -10.67 -0.44 -13.63
CA GLN A 92 -10.70 0.54 -14.72
C GLN A 92 -10.83 -0.08 -16.11
N THR A 93 -10.33 -1.30 -16.32
CA THR A 93 -10.50 -2.04 -17.60
C THR A 93 -11.94 -2.46 -17.84
N SER A 94 -12.80 -2.48 -16.81
CA SER A 94 -14.24 -2.71 -16.98
C SER A 94 -14.99 -1.45 -17.43
N GLN A 95 -14.35 -0.28 -17.46
CA GLN A 95 -14.97 1.02 -17.77
C GLN A 95 -14.29 1.81 -18.91
N THR A 96 -13.33 1.23 -19.62
CA THR A 96 -12.70 1.84 -20.81
C THR A 96 -12.80 0.87 -21.99
N PRO A 97 -13.41 1.23 -23.14
CA PRO A 97 -13.35 0.40 -24.34
C PRO A 97 -11.90 0.29 -24.81
N PRO A 98 -11.50 -0.82 -25.42
CA PRO A 98 -10.12 -1.01 -25.87
C PRO A 98 -9.77 0.08 -26.89
N ALA A 99 -8.63 0.72 -26.70
CA ALA A 99 -8.04 1.58 -27.70
C ALA A 99 -7.98 0.80 -29.03
N ALA A 100 -8.62 1.36 -30.05
CA ALA A 100 -8.62 0.83 -31.41
C ALA A 100 -7.18 0.56 -31.88
N PRO A 101 -6.93 -0.51 -32.66
CA PRO A 101 -5.63 -0.70 -33.29
C PRO A 101 -5.35 0.51 -34.20
N PRO A 102 -4.08 0.94 -34.36
CA PRO A 102 -3.75 1.96 -35.33
C PRO A 102 -4.14 1.41 -36.71
N SER A 103 -5.09 2.07 -37.38
CA SER A 103 -5.38 1.84 -38.78
C SER A 103 -4.09 1.98 -39.58
N ALA A 104 -3.75 0.94 -40.32
CA ALA A 104 -2.75 1.01 -41.37
C ALA A 104 -3.33 1.82 -42.54
N ASP A 105 -2.58 2.84 -42.97
CA ASP A 105 -2.61 3.40 -44.32
C ASP A 105 -1.15 3.55 -44.78
#